data_AF-A0A7W7Y700-F1
#
_entry.id   AF-A0A7W7Y700-F1
#
_cell.length_a   1.000
_cell.length_b   1.000
_cell.length_c   1.000
_cell.angle_alpha   90.00
_cell.angle_beta   90.00
_cell.angle_gamma   90.00
#
_symmetry.space_group_name_H-M   'P 1'
#
loop_
_entity.id
_entity.type
_entity.pdbx_description
1 polymer ?
#
loop_
_entity_poly.entity_id
_entity_poly.type
_entity_poly.pdbx_seq_one_letter_code
_entity_poly.pdbx_strand_id
1 'polypeptide(L)' 'MTSEQLLELKKMVEEAGDLPATAKEKLLELLAQQQAAQGQWISSVEELEAAHPEATGFMNRLATTLANMGI' A
#
# COMPACT_ATOMS: atom_id res chain seq x y z
N MET A 1 -5.64 -11.43 -1.32
CA MET A 1 -5.15 -11.02 0.01
C MET A 1 -6.01 -11.61 1.10
N THR A 2 -5.40 -12.16 2.14
CA THR A 2 -6.06 -12.60 3.37
C THR A 2 -6.19 -11.42 4.36
N SER A 3 -7.05 -11.56 5.38
CA SER A 3 -7.25 -10.54 6.41
C SER A 3 -5.98 -10.18 7.17
N GLU A 4 -5.06 -11.14 7.35
CA GLU A 4 -3.76 -10.93 7.99
C GLU A 4 -2.84 -10.04 7.14
N GLN A 5 -2.78 -10.30 5.83
CA GLN A 5 -1.98 -9.50 4.88
C GLN A 5 -2.47 -8.05 4.83
N LEU A 6 -3.79 -7.85 4.87
CA LEU A 6 -4.41 -6.53 4.95
C LEU A 6 -4.05 -5.80 6.24
N LEU A 7 -4.06 -6.50 7.37
CA LEU A 7 -3.72 -5.92 8.67
C LEU A 7 -2.26 -5.48 8.70
N GLU A 8 -1.36 -6.30 8.16
CA GLU A 8 0.06 -6.00 8.06
C GLU A 8 0.34 -4.82 7.12
N LEU A 9 -0.34 -4.76 5.96
CA LEU A 9 -0.24 -3.60 5.06
C LEU A 9 -0.73 -2.31 5.72
N LYS A 10 -1.87 -2.37 6.40
CA LYS A 10 -2.45 -1.23 7.09
C LYS A 10 -1.47 -0.69 8.16
N LYS A 11 -0.87 -1.61 8.91
CA LYS A 11 0.15 -1.30 9.91
C LYS A 11 1.40 -0.68 9.29
N MET A 12 1.88 -1.21 8.17
CA MET A 12 2.99 -0.61 7.41
C MET A 12 2.67 0.81 6.93
N VAL A 13 1.48 1.07 6.39
CA VAL A 13 1.06 2.41 5.96
C VAL A 13 1.02 3.37 7.15
N GLU A 14 0.49 2.93 8.29
CA GLU A 14 0.46 3.73 9.53
C GLU A 14 1.87 4.03 10.05
N GLU A 15 2.74 3.01 10.13
CA GLU A 15 4.13 3.12 10.60
C GLU A 15 5.07 3.83 9.62
N ALA A 16 4.68 4.00 8.36
CA ALA A 16 5.46 4.70 7.34
C ALA A 16 5.50 6.21 7.62
N GLY A 17 6.32 6.66 8.56
CA GLY A 17 6.49 8.08 8.90
C GLY A 17 6.95 8.96 7.74
N ASP A 18 7.61 8.37 6.74
CA ASP A 18 8.06 9.04 5.51
C ASP A 18 6.94 9.27 4.47
N LEU A 19 5.75 8.71 4.69
CA LEU A 19 4.66 8.85 3.73
C LEU A 19 3.85 10.13 3.99
N PRO A 20 3.57 10.95 2.96
CA PRO A 20 2.69 12.09 3.11
C PRO A 20 1.29 11.64 3.56
N ALA A 21 0.64 12.42 4.44
CA ALA A 21 -0.67 12.09 5.00
C ALA A 21 -1.70 11.78 3.90
N THR A 22 -1.64 12.51 2.79
CA THR A 22 -2.50 12.33 1.61
C THR A 22 -2.30 10.96 0.94
N ALA A 23 -1.06 10.46 0.87
CA ALA A 23 -0.77 9.14 0.31
C ALA A 23 -1.21 8.03 1.28
N LYS A 24 -1.03 8.22 2.59
CA LYS A 24 -1.53 7.27 3.60
C LYS A 24 -3.04 7.11 3.52
N GLU A 25 -3.78 8.21 3.47
CA GLU A 25 -5.24 8.19 3.36
C GLU A 25 -5.69 7.48 2.09
N LYS A 26 -5.08 7.81 0.94
CA LYS A 26 -5.37 7.11 -0.33
C LYS A 26 -5.06 5.62 -0.26
N LEU A 27 -3.94 5.21 0.33
CA LEU A 27 -3.59 3.79 0.48
C LEU A 27 -4.54 3.05 1.41
N LEU A 28 -4.95 3.66 2.52
CA LEU A 28 -5.94 3.12 3.44
C LEU A 28 -7.30 2.94 2.76
N GLU A 29 -7.73 3.92 1.97
CA GLU A 29 -8.96 3.86 1.18
C GLU A 29 -8.86 2.76 0.10
N LEU A 30 -7.74 2.72 -0.63
CA LEU A 30 -7.48 1.68 -1.63
C LEU A 30 -7.44 0.28 -1.00
N LEU A 31 -6.86 0.10 0.19
CA LEU A 31 -6.83 -1.18 0.91
C LEU A 31 -8.25 -1.64 1.29
N ALA A 32 -9.07 -0.71 1.79
CA ALA A 32 -10.47 -0.99 2.08
C ALA A 32 -11.25 -1.37 0.80
N GLN A 33 -10.96 -0.69 -0.32
CA GLN A 33 -11.54 -1.01 -1.61
C GLN A 33 -11.00 -2.33 -2.19
N GLN A 34 -9.72 -2.68 -2.00
CA GLN A 34 -9.11 -3.92 -2.48
C GLN A 34 -9.70 -5.15 -1.79
N GLN A 35 -10.07 -5.01 -0.52
CA GLN A 35 -10.83 -6.04 0.20
C GLN A 35 -12.18 -6.32 -0.49
N ALA A 36 -12.77 -5.31 -1.15
CA ALA A 36 -14.00 -5.42 -1.93
C ALA A 36 -13.76 -5.75 -3.41
N ALA A 37 -12.62 -5.35 -4.00
CA ALA A 37 -12.29 -5.45 -5.41
C ALA A 37 -10.84 -5.96 -5.60
N GLN A 38 -10.71 -7.27 -5.80
CA GLN A 38 -9.43 -7.91 -6.10
C GLN A 38 -8.96 -7.53 -7.52
N GLY A 39 -8.16 -6.48 -7.67
CA GLY A 39 -7.42 -6.25 -8.92
C GLY A 39 -6.91 -4.82 -9.15
N GLN A 40 -7.60 -3.79 -8.64
CA GLN A 40 -7.30 -2.40 -9.01
C GLN A 40 -6.15 -1.75 -8.19
N TRP A 41 -5.81 -2.34 -7.05
CA TRP A 41 -4.99 -1.68 -6.03
C TRP A 41 -3.55 -1.44 -6.46
N ILE A 42 -2.89 -2.42 -7.10
CA ILE A 42 -1.47 -2.32 -7.49
C ILE A 42 -1.25 -1.13 -8.43
N SER A 43 -2.12 -0.95 -9.42
CA SER A 43 -2.00 0.17 -10.37
C SER A 43 -2.21 1.53 -9.71
N SER A 44 -3.12 1.65 -8.74
CA SER A 44 -3.32 2.90 -8.00
C SER A 44 -2.17 3.20 -7.04
N VAL A 45 -1.51 2.17 -6.53
CA VAL A 45 -0.30 2.28 -5.70
C VAL A 45 0.88 2.75 -6.57
N GLU A 46 1.12 2.16 -7.74
CA GLU A 46 2.14 2.61 -8.69
C GLU A 46 1.92 4.08 -9.13
N GLU A 47 0.67 4.46 -9.38
CA GLU A 47 0.35 5.85 -9.74
C GLU A 47 0.63 6.83 -8.58
N LEU A 48 0.40 6.39 -7.35
CA LEU A 48 0.73 7.15 -6.15
C LEU A 48 2.24 7.26 -5.93
N GLU A 49 3.02 6.23 -6.29
CA GLU A 49 4.49 6.29 -6.31
C GLU A 49 5.00 7.35 -7.29
N ALA A 50 4.46 7.34 -8.51
CA ALA A 50 4.85 8.29 -9.55
C ALA A 50 4.54 9.75 -9.14
N ALA A 51 3.45 9.96 -8.38
CA ALA A 51 3.09 11.27 -7.85
C ALA A 51 3.90 11.68 -6.59
N HIS A 52 4.44 10.70 -5.85
CA HIS A 52 5.15 10.93 -4.59
C HIS A 52 6.49 10.17 -4.58
N PRO A 53 7.57 10.75 -5.14
CA PRO A 53 8.89 10.10 -5.15
C PRO A 53 9.47 9.87 -3.73
N GLU A 54 9.01 10.63 -2.74
CA GLU A 54 9.27 10.38 -1.31
C GLU A 54 8.66 9.06 -0.80
N ALA A 55 7.57 8.58 -1.43
CA ALA A 55 6.93 7.32 -1.10
C ALA A 55 7.62 6.10 -1.74
N THR A 56 8.56 6.27 -2.67
CA THR A 56 9.29 5.15 -3.32
C THR A 56 9.98 4.23 -2.31
N GLY A 57 10.50 4.77 -1.20
CA GLY A 57 11.10 3.96 -0.13
C GLY A 57 10.08 3.13 0.67
N PHE A 58 8.83 3.60 0.74
CA PHE A 58 7.72 2.82 1.26
C PHE A 58 7.24 1.79 0.25
N MET A 59 7.10 2.15 -1.03
CA MET A 59 6.68 1.23 -2.08
C MET A 59 7.62 0.04 -2.25
N ASN A 60 8.93 0.25 -2.18
CA ASN A 60 9.89 -0.85 -2.18
C ASN A 60 9.67 -1.81 -1.00
N ARG A 61 9.38 -1.29 0.20
CA ARG A 61 9.06 -2.11 1.37
C ARG A 61 7.73 -2.84 1.18
N LEU A 62 6.71 -2.14 0.69
CA LEU A 62 5.40 -2.67 0.39
C LEU A 62 5.46 -3.82 -0.63
N ALA A 63 6.14 -3.60 -1.76
CA ALA A 63 6.36 -4.57 -2.82
C ALA A 63 7.17 -5.78 -2.32
N THR A 64 8.22 -5.54 -1.51
CA THR A 64 8.99 -6.63 -0.89
C THR A 64 8.11 -7.47 0.04
N THR A 65 7.25 -6.83 0.84
CA THR A 65 6.35 -7.54 1.74
C THR A 65 5.27 -8.31 0.97
N LEU A 66 4.67 -7.72 -0.06
CA LEU A 66 3.71 -8.39 -0.93
C LEU A 66 4.34 -9.60 -1.63
N ALA A 67 5.56 -9.45 -2.15
CA ALA A 67 6.31 -10.55 -2.75
C ALA A 67 6.64 -11.65 -1.73
N ASN A 68 7.06 -11.29 -0.51
CA ASN A 68 7.26 -12.25 0.59
C ASN A 68 5.98 -12.97 1.00
N MET A 69 4.83 -12.31 0.83
CA MET A 69 3.49 -12.86 1.03
C MET A 69 3.00 -13.72 -0.13
N GLY A 70 3.76 -13.81 -1.24
CA GLY A 70 3.44 -14.61 -2.41
C GLY A 70 2.34 -14.02 -3.31
N ILE A 71 2.18 -12.69 -3.31
CA ILE A 71 1.20 -11.95 -4.12
C ILE A 71 1.89 -11.03 -5.11
#